data_AF-A0A2V1BM91-F1
#
_entry.id   AF-A0A2V1BM91-F1
#
_cell.length_a   1.000
_cell.length_b   1.000
_cell.length_c   1.000
_cell.angle_alpha   90.00
_cell.angle_beta   90.00
_cell.angle_gamma   90.00
#
_symmetry.space_group_name_H-M   'P 1'
#
loop_
_entity.id
_entity.type
_entity.pdbx_description
1 polymer ?
#
loop_
_entity_poly.entity_id
_entity_poly.type
_entity_poly.pdbx_seq_one_letter_code
_entity_poly.pdbx_strand_id
1 'polypeptide(L)'
;MQLISLLSPLLLIAPTLALATPLSTRAKAPGGPASAKITIYQSYICPSSTAIPPSDGSAGVSTSVTIAEATCAVLNFPFGGAVTAVLTAPPKAGVGGCAVLAHMDGNCVFKPGNEMHGFAFDGLATGNKVGCGNVPVRGYGAVELLCE
;
A
#
# COMPACT_ATOMS: atom_id res chain seq x y z
N MET A 1 8.98 -66.56 3.18
CA MET A 1 8.95 -65.71 4.39
C MET A 1 9.23 -64.27 3.97
N GLN A 2 8.26 -63.39 4.22
CA GLN A 2 8.33 -61.90 4.36
C GLN A 2 9.02 -61.09 3.24
N LEU A 3 8.26 -60.42 2.37
CA LEU A 3 7.84 -59.00 2.50
C LEU A 3 9.01 -58.04 2.80
N ILE A 4 9.30 -57.12 1.88
CA ILE A 4 9.31 -55.67 2.15
C ILE A 4 8.98 -54.93 0.85
N SER A 5 7.90 -54.17 0.96
CA SER A 5 7.30 -53.25 0.03
C SER A 5 8.12 -51.95 -0.03
N LEU A 6 8.63 -51.58 -1.21
CA LEU A 6 9.20 -50.26 -1.46
C LEU A 6 8.14 -49.37 -2.12
N LEU A 7 7.20 -48.84 -1.33
CA LEU A 7 6.40 -47.68 -1.71
C LEU A 7 7.25 -46.43 -1.47
N SER A 8 7.72 -45.80 -2.55
CA SER A 8 8.18 -44.41 -2.51
C SER A 8 6.97 -43.48 -2.29
N PRO A 9 6.94 -42.63 -1.26
CA PRO A 9 5.99 -41.53 -1.23
C PRO A 9 6.55 -40.43 -2.13
N LEU A 10 5.92 -40.26 -3.30
CA LEU A 10 6.04 -39.05 -4.10
C LEU A 10 5.51 -37.90 -3.22
N LEU A 11 6.41 -37.12 -2.62
CA LEU A 11 6.06 -35.86 -1.97
C LEU A 11 5.51 -34.92 -3.04
N LEU A 12 4.19 -34.79 -3.14
CA LEU A 12 3.57 -33.67 -3.83
C LEU A 12 3.84 -32.40 -3.01
N ILE A 13 4.84 -31.64 -3.41
CA ILE A 13 5.00 -30.26 -2.96
C ILE A 13 3.96 -29.46 -3.74
N ALA A 14 2.80 -29.23 -3.12
CA ALA A 14 1.85 -28.26 -3.63
C ALA A 14 2.53 -26.87 -3.55
N PRO A 15 2.72 -26.14 -4.66
CA PRO A 15 3.07 -24.74 -4.54
C PRO A 15 1.89 -24.04 -3.89
N THR A 16 2.10 -23.50 -2.69
CA THR A 16 1.21 -22.51 -2.09
C THR A 16 1.10 -21.34 -3.06
N LEU A 17 0.02 -21.31 -3.84
CA LEU A 17 -0.41 -20.09 -4.50
C LEU A 17 -0.64 -19.05 -3.40
N ALA A 18 0.20 -18.02 -3.36
CA ALA A 18 -0.10 -16.82 -2.61
C ALA A 18 -1.40 -16.24 -3.20
N LEU A 19 -2.51 -16.36 -2.47
CA LEU A 19 -3.75 -15.66 -2.82
C LEU A 19 -3.48 -14.16 -2.72
N ALA A 20 -3.31 -13.50 -3.86
CA ALA A 20 -3.50 -12.07 -3.94
C ALA A 20 -4.94 -11.78 -3.50
N THR A 21 -5.11 -11.18 -2.32
CA THR A 21 -6.41 -10.74 -1.82
C THR A 21 -7.07 -9.81 -2.84
N PRO A 22 -8.37 -9.96 -3.14
CA PRO A 22 -9.03 -9.14 -4.14
C PRO A 22 -9.04 -7.68 -3.68
N LEU A 23 -8.46 -6.81 -4.51
CA LEU A 23 -8.58 -5.36 -4.41
C LEU A 23 -10.08 -5.02 -4.41
N SER A 24 -10.60 -4.50 -3.30
CA SER A 24 -11.98 -4.02 -3.23
C SER A 24 -12.09 -2.76 -4.09
N THR A 25 -12.75 -2.86 -5.25
CA THR A 25 -12.94 -1.73 -6.17
C THR A 25 -14.11 -0.86 -5.70
N ARG A 26 -13.88 0.43 -5.45
CA ARG A 26 -14.99 1.42 -5.34
C ARG A 26 -15.48 1.78 -6.74
N ALA A 27 -16.69 2.35 -6.84
CA ALA A 27 -17.25 2.78 -8.12
C ALA A 27 -16.29 3.75 -8.82
N LYS A 28 -15.81 3.34 -10.00
CA LYS A 28 -14.87 4.08 -10.85
C LYS A 28 -15.53 5.36 -11.35
N ALA A 29 -14.96 6.53 -11.01
CA ALA A 29 -15.33 7.77 -11.69
C ALA A 29 -14.97 7.67 -13.20
N PRO A 30 -15.82 8.15 -14.14
CA PRO A 30 -15.50 8.13 -15.57
C PRO A 30 -14.35 9.10 -15.88
N GLY A 31 -13.28 8.63 -16.53
CA GLY A 31 -12.03 9.36 -16.79
C GLY A 31 -10.87 8.74 -16.02
N GLY A 32 -9.79 8.37 -16.72
CA GLY A 32 -8.78 7.42 -16.25
C GLY A 32 -8.22 7.69 -14.84
N PRO A 33 -7.95 6.65 -14.05
CA PRO A 33 -7.61 6.81 -12.65
C PRO A 33 -6.22 7.41 -12.50
N ALA A 34 -6.06 8.33 -11.55
CA ALA A 34 -4.73 8.65 -11.04
C ALA A 34 -4.03 7.36 -10.62
N SER A 35 -2.70 7.32 -10.67
CA SER A 35 -1.95 6.16 -10.17
C SER A 35 -0.76 6.64 -9.37
N ALA A 36 -0.47 5.98 -8.25
CA ALA A 36 0.64 6.32 -7.38
C ALA A 36 1.47 5.09 -7.01
N LYS A 37 2.79 5.25 -6.95
CA LYS A 37 3.69 4.32 -6.28
C LYS A 37 3.79 4.73 -4.82
N ILE A 38 3.25 3.91 -3.92
CA ILE A 38 3.33 4.08 -2.47
C ILE A 38 4.48 3.23 -1.96
N THR A 39 5.28 3.79 -1.06
CA THR A 39 6.37 3.07 -0.39
C THR A 39 6.20 3.19 1.12
N ILE A 40 6.28 2.03 1.76
CA ILE A 40 6.10 1.82 3.18
C ILE A 40 7.45 1.46 3.77
N TYR A 41 7.88 2.15 4.81
CA TYR A 41 9.10 1.84 5.55
C TYR A 41 8.73 1.29 6.92
N GLN A 42 9.18 0.07 7.22
CA GLN A 42 8.69 -0.67 8.38
C GLN A 42 9.27 -0.19 9.72
N SER A 43 10.43 0.47 9.69
CA SER A 43 11.19 0.84 10.89
C SER A 43 11.81 2.24 10.78
N TYR A 44 11.29 3.08 9.88
CA TYR A 44 11.79 4.44 9.67
C TYR A 44 10.75 5.45 10.15
N ILE A 45 11.22 6.44 10.90
CA ILE A 45 10.43 7.59 11.32
C ILE A 45 10.94 8.80 10.56
N CYS A 46 10.04 9.48 9.86
CA CYS A 46 10.30 10.73 9.18
C CYS A 46 10.76 11.80 10.19
N PRO A 47 11.96 12.39 10.01
CA PRO A 47 12.42 13.50 10.85
C PRO A 47 11.66 14.80 10.55
N SER A 48 11.09 14.93 9.35
CA SER A 48 10.17 16.00 8.97
C SER A 48 9.22 15.51 7.86
N SER A 49 8.14 16.25 7.61
CA SER A 49 7.15 15.92 6.56
C SER A 49 7.71 16.03 5.13
N THR A 50 8.84 16.69 4.94
CA THR A 50 9.53 16.86 3.64
C THR A 50 10.80 16.03 3.52
N ALA A 51 11.16 15.28 4.57
CA ALA A 51 12.34 14.44 4.56
C ALA A 51 12.25 13.40 3.44
N ILE A 52 13.38 13.12 2.80
CA ILE A 52 13.48 12.03 1.84
C ILE A 52 14.10 10.85 2.60
N PRO A 53 13.43 9.69 2.69
CA PRO A 53 14.04 8.51 3.30
C PRO A 53 15.37 8.16 2.64
N PRO A 54 16.41 7.80 3.41
CA PRO A 54 17.72 7.42 2.88
C PRO A 54 17.64 6.28 1.86
N SER A 55 18.38 6.40 0.75
CA SER A 55 18.49 5.39 -0.30
C SER A 55 19.64 4.40 -0.11
N ASP A 56 20.48 4.62 0.91
CA ASP A 56 21.64 3.80 1.28
C ASP A 56 21.26 2.54 2.10
N GLY A 57 19.97 2.33 2.34
CA GLY A 57 19.45 1.22 3.14
C GLY A 57 19.26 1.54 4.62
N SER A 58 19.68 2.72 5.09
CA SER A 58 19.53 3.14 6.49
C SER A 58 18.05 3.35 6.91
N ALA A 59 17.14 3.48 5.94
CA ALA A 59 15.69 3.51 6.18
C ALA A 59 15.09 2.13 6.51
N GLY A 60 15.90 1.06 6.45
CA GLY A 60 15.48 -0.30 6.75
C GLY A 60 14.63 -0.94 5.66
N VAL A 61 13.80 -1.91 6.06
CA VAL A 61 12.96 -2.68 5.14
C VAL A 61 11.83 -1.80 4.62
N SER A 62 11.65 -1.80 3.30
CA SER A 62 10.53 -1.13 2.66
C SER A 62 9.73 -2.04 1.74
N THR A 63 8.45 -1.73 1.55
CA THR A 63 7.57 -2.39 0.59
C THR A 63 6.92 -1.33 -0.27
N SER A 64 6.92 -1.52 -1.58
CA SER A 64 6.25 -0.62 -2.52
C SER A 64 5.10 -1.31 -3.22
N VAL A 65 4.03 -0.58 -3.47
CA VAL A 65 2.93 -0.98 -4.34
C VAL A 65 2.57 0.17 -5.26
N THR A 66 2.20 -0.13 -6.50
CA THR A 66 1.54 0.85 -7.37
C THR A 66 0.05 0.58 -7.34
N ILE A 67 -0.72 1.61 -6.99
CA ILE A 67 -2.19 1.54 -6.99
C ILE A 67 -2.76 2.60 -7.92
N ALA A 68 -3.85 2.24 -8.59
CA ALA A 68 -4.69 3.19 -9.28
C ALA A 68 -5.77 3.72 -8.32
N GLU A 69 -6.37 4.86 -8.65
CA GLU A 69 -7.57 5.36 -7.99
C GLU A 69 -8.68 4.29 -7.96
N ALA A 70 -9.54 4.35 -6.94
CA ALA A 70 -10.60 3.37 -6.67
C ALA A 70 -10.12 1.92 -6.45
N THR A 71 -8.83 1.73 -6.19
CA THR A 71 -8.21 0.44 -5.91
C THR A 71 -7.73 0.36 -4.47
N CYS A 72 -8.10 -0.72 -3.78
CA CYS A 72 -7.67 -0.99 -2.41
C CYS A 72 -6.54 -2.01 -2.35
N ALA A 73 -5.37 -1.64 -1.86
CA ALA A 73 -4.27 -2.57 -1.62
C ALA A 73 -4.17 -2.91 -0.13
N VAL A 74 -4.13 -4.21 0.19
CA VAL A 74 -3.92 -4.69 1.55
C VAL A 74 -2.43 -4.77 1.82
N LEU A 75 -1.93 -3.95 2.74
CA LEU A 75 -0.51 -3.79 3.05
C LEU A 75 -0.36 -3.57 4.55
N ASN A 76 0.64 -4.21 5.16
CA ASN A 76 0.95 -3.96 6.56
C ASN A 76 1.76 -2.67 6.73
N PHE A 77 1.17 -1.69 7.41
CA PHE A 77 1.79 -0.45 7.83
C PHE A 77 2.01 -0.51 9.35
N PRO A 78 3.22 -0.80 9.84
CA PRO A 78 3.47 -0.88 11.26
C PRO A 78 3.42 0.51 11.91
N PHE A 79 3.02 0.53 13.19
CA PHE A 79 3.23 1.69 14.04
C PHE A 79 4.74 2.00 14.14
N GLY A 80 5.09 3.29 14.11
CA GLY A 80 6.49 3.72 14.05
C GLY A 80 7.15 3.55 12.67
N GLY A 81 6.37 3.25 11.64
CA GLY A 81 6.80 3.29 10.25
C GLY A 81 6.52 4.63 9.56
N ALA A 82 6.92 4.70 8.29
CA ALA A 82 6.76 5.87 7.44
C ALA A 82 6.16 5.51 6.08
N VAL A 83 5.50 6.49 5.48
CA VAL A 83 4.98 6.43 4.11
C VAL A 83 5.57 7.55 3.25
N THR A 84 5.93 7.18 2.03
CA THR A 84 6.10 8.14 0.94
C THR A 84 5.31 7.67 -0.27
N ALA A 85 4.96 8.58 -1.17
CA ALA A 85 4.30 8.21 -2.40
C ALA A 85 4.65 9.16 -3.54
N VAL A 86 4.57 8.67 -4.77
CA VAL A 86 4.79 9.47 -5.98
C VAL A 86 3.67 9.19 -6.97
N LEU A 87 3.05 10.25 -7.49
CA LEU A 87 2.10 10.13 -8.59
C LEU A 87 2.85 9.66 -9.85
N THR A 88 2.37 8.56 -10.41
CA THR A 88 2.85 7.94 -11.66
C THR A 88 1.94 8.26 -12.84
N ALA A 89 0.69 8.63 -12.57
CA ALA A 89 -0.24 9.21 -13.55
C ALA A 89 -1.12 10.27 -12.84
N PRO A 90 -1.39 11.42 -13.47
CA PRO A 90 -2.20 12.48 -12.88
C PRO A 90 -3.68 12.07 -12.84
N PRO A 91 -4.49 12.66 -11.94
CA PRO A 91 -5.94 12.51 -12.00
C PRO A 91 -6.52 13.20 -13.25
N LYS A 92 -7.81 12.96 -13.49
CA LYS A 92 -8.58 13.74 -14.48
C LYS A 92 -8.54 15.24 -14.16
N ALA A 93 -8.74 16.06 -15.20
CA ALA A 93 -8.85 17.50 -15.02
C ALA A 93 -10.05 17.87 -14.10
N GLY A 94 -9.87 18.93 -13.31
CA GLY A 94 -10.90 19.44 -12.40
C GLY A 94 -10.88 18.83 -11.00
N VAL A 95 -9.98 17.88 -10.71
CA VAL A 95 -9.72 17.36 -9.36
C VAL A 95 -9.01 18.42 -8.51
N GLY A 96 -9.43 18.59 -7.27
CA GLY A 96 -8.88 19.58 -6.33
C GLY A 96 -7.63 19.09 -5.59
N GLY A 97 -7.50 17.79 -5.35
CA GLY A 97 -6.37 17.19 -4.66
C GLY A 97 -6.33 15.67 -4.75
N CYS A 98 -5.18 15.09 -4.40
CA CYS A 98 -5.02 13.65 -4.24
C CYS A 98 -4.38 13.34 -2.88
N ALA A 99 -4.72 12.19 -2.31
CA ALA A 99 -4.12 11.68 -1.09
C ALA A 99 -4.02 10.15 -1.11
N VAL A 100 -3.00 9.63 -0.43
CA VAL A 100 -2.99 8.23 0.00
C VAL A 100 -3.83 8.13 1.26
N LEU A 101 -4.87 7.30 1.24
CA LEU A 101 -5.68 6.99 2.41
C LEU A 101 -5.25 5.65 2.98
N ALA A 102 -4.71 5.64 4.19
CA ALA A 102 -4.42 4.43 4.95
C ALA A 102 -5.60 4.06 5.84
N HIS A 103 -5.96 2.78 5.88
CA HIS A 103 -7.09 2.21 6.61
C HIS A 103 -6.58 1.26 7.69
N MET A 104 -7.14 1.36 8.90
CA MET A 104 -6.68 0.56 10.04
C MET A 104 -6.91 -0.94 9.88
N ASP A 105 -7.97 -1.32 9.17
CA ASP A 105 -8.28 -2.71 8.84
C ASP A 105 -7.60 -3.15 7.54
N GLY A 106 -7.58 -4.46 7.28
CA GLY A 106 -7.16 -5.05 5.99
C GLY A 106 -8.16 -4.85 4.83
N ASN A 107 -8.88 -3.72 4.81
CA ASN A 107 -9.82 -3.36 3.74
C ASN A 107 -10.02 -1.83 3.69
N CYS A 108 -10.43 -1.31 2.54
CA CYS A 108 -10.67 0.12 2.34
C CYS A 108 -12.15 0.50 2.49
N VAL A 109 -12.92 -0.29 3.24
CA VAL A 109 -14.34 -0.05 3.47
C VAL A 109 -14.49 0.92 4.63
N PHE A 110 -15.21 2.01 4.40
CA PHE A 110 -15.57 2.93 5.47
C PHE A 110 -16.61 2.28 6.39
N LYS A 111 -16.24 2.03 7.63
CA LYS A 111 -17.11 1.46 8.66
C LYS A 111 -16.63 1.87 10.05
N PRO A 112 -17.51 1.84 11.07
CA PRO A 112 -17.10 2.08 12.45
C PRO A 112 -15.93 1.16 12.84
N GLY A 113 -14.86 1.75 13.39
CA GLY A 113 -13.64 1.04 13.80
C GLY A 113 -12.54 0.94 12.74
N ASN A 114 -12.84 1.19 11.45
CA ASN A 114 -11.84 1.31 10.40
C ASN A 114 -11.52 2.79 10.15
N GLU A 115 -10.75 3.39 11.06
CA GLU A 115 -10.36 4.78 10.90
C GLU A 115 -9.37 4.94 9.73
N MET A 116 -9.41 6.12 9.12
CA MET A 116 -8.60 6.45 7.94
C MET A 116 -7.65 7.59 8.26
N HIS A 117 -6.47 7.54 7.66
CA HIS A 117 -5.51 8.64 7.72
C HIS A 117 -5.05 9.01 6.32
N GLY A 118 -5.14 10.29 5.99
CA GLY A 118 -4.80 10.82 4.68
C GLY A 118 -3.40 11.44 4.66
N PHE A 119 -2.63 11.10 3.63
CA PHE A 119 -1.37 11.73 3.31
C PHE A 119 -1.50 12.43 1.96
N ALA A 120 -1.58 13.76 1.97
CA ALA A 120 -1.81 14.56 0.77
C ALA A 120 -0.57 14.67 -0.10
N PHE A 121 -0.77 14.66 -1.42
CA PHE A 121 0.27 15.00 -2.38
C PHE A 121 0.47 16.52 -2.44
N ASP A 122 1.70 16.95 -2.75
CA ASP A 122 2.06 18.37 -2.99
C ASP A 122 1.54 18.94 -4.32
N GLY A 123 0.78 18.14 -5.07
CA GLY A 123 -0.04 18.56 -6.22
C GLY A 123 -0.48 17.37 -7.05
N LEU A 124 -0.86 17.61 -8.31
CA LEU A 124 -1.54 16.62 -9.15
C LEU A 124 -0.77 16.15 -10.38
N ALA A 125 0.45 16.64 -10.61
CA ALA A 125 1.25 16.23 -11.76
C ALA A 125 1.97 14.90 -11.49
N THR A 126 2.31 14.17 -12.56
CA THR A 126 3.24 13.03 -12.44
C THR A 126 4.55 13.50 -11.79
N GLY A 127 5.03 12.76 -10.80
CA GLY A 127 6.25 13.07 -10.05
C GLY A 127 5.99 13.78 -8.72
N ASN A 128 4.82 14.40 -8.54
CA ASN A 128 4.38 14.99 -7.28
C ASN A 128 4.29 13.94 -6.19
N LYS A 129 4.50 14.37 -4.95
CA LYS A 129 4.80 13.47 -3.84
C LYS A 129 3.92 13.70 -2.64
N VAL A 130 3.57 12.59 -1.99
CA VAL A 130 3.49 12.61 -0.53
C VAL A 130 4.94 12.64 -0.06
N GLY A 131 5.30 13.63 0.76
CA GLY A 131 6.62 13.75 1.36
C GLY A 131 6.94 12.54 2.26
N CYS A 132 7.13 12.75 3.55
CA CYS A 132 7.31 11.66 4.50
C CYS A 132 6.27 11.74 5.62
N GLY A 133 5.32 10.82 5.60
CA GLY A 133 4.28 10.71 6.61
C GLY A 133 4.65 9.68 7.67
N ASN A 134 4.61 10.07 8.95
CA ASN A 134 4.71 9.12 10.06
C ASN A 134 3.36 8.45 10.32
N VAL A 135 3.38 7.17 10.69
CA VAL A 135 2.20 6.43 11.17
C VAL A 135 1.97 6.78 12.65
N PRO A 136 1.01 7.68 12.99
CA PRO A 136 1.10 8.45 14.23
C PRO A 136 0.44 7.82 15.46
N VAL A 137 -0.43 6.82 15.28
CA VAL A 137 -1.28 6.31 16.39
C VAL A 137 -1.22 4.79 16.50
N ARG A 138 -1.40 4.08 15.39
CA ARG A 138 -1.42 2.62 15.30
C ARG A 138 -1.15 2.18 13.87
N GLY A 139 -0.88 0.90 13.67
CA GLY A 139 -0.66 0.35 12.33
C GLY A 139 -1.92 0.37 11.46
N TYR A 140 -1.71 0.34 10.14
CA TYR A 140 -2.74 0.26 9.11
C TYR A 140 -2.63 -1.07 8.35
N GLY A 141 -3.75 -1.55 7.80
CA GLY A 141 -3.85 -2.82 7.09
C GLY A 141 -4.14 -2.69 5.60
N ALA A 142 -4.55 -1.51 5.13
CA ALA A 142 -4.79 -1.26 3.72
C ALA A 142 -4.54 0.19 3.33
N VAL A 143 -4.38 0.45 2.03
CA VAL A 143 -4.28 1.79 1.45
C VAL A 143 -5.07 1.89 0.16
N GLU A 144 -5.57 3.08 -0.13
CA GLU A 144 -6.12 3.45 -1.43
C GLU A 144 -5.64 4.84 -1.85
N LEU A 145 -5.77 5.14 -3.15
CA LEU A 145 -5.54 6.45 -3.72
C LEU A 145 -6.90 7.12 -3.92
N LEU A 146 -7.10 8.26 -3.29
CA LEU A 146 -8.29 9.09 -3.46
C LEU A 146 -7.89 10.41 -4.12
N CYS A 147 -8.64 10.80 -5.15
CA CYS A 147 -8.47 12.07 -5.86
C CYS A 147 -9.83 12.71 -6.09
N GLU A 148 -10.07 13.89 -5.50
CA GLU A 148 -11.34 14.63 -5.54
C GLU A 148 -11.10 16.12 -5.77
#